data_AF-A0A2Z3QY50-F1
#
_entry.id   AF-A0A2Z3QY50-F1
#
_cell.length_a   1.000
_cell.length_b   1.000
_cell.length_c   1.000
_cell.angle_alpha   90.00
_cell.angle_beta   90.00
_cell.angle_gamma   90.00
#
_symmetry.space_group_name_H-M   'P 1'
#
loop_
_entity.id
_entity.type
_entity.pdbx_description
1 polymer ?
#
loop_
_entity_poly.entity_id
_entity_poly.type
_entity_poly.pdbx_seq_one_letter_code
_entity_poly.pdbx_strand_id
1 'polypeptide(L)'
;MNDIMLGIAILLALSSWWFVYKPSLLDKTRDELFDLRQEVRDYFLQSGRGLDHPLYAALRDLINGHLRYTESLTMSRFVVWAHWHSKHPTEAEQLRLRVEAPLQTNDRELAAFAMNVRLRAAGHMYGHMLANTVPGLIVLALVGTMLAVVTSKQSQPKRQRARTSADSRLNDRDPLAQIFDRVSRVTHWSPQTAMEECAIAS
;
A
#
# COMPACT_ATOMS: atom_id res chain seq x y z
N MET A 1 -26.17 -10.93 3.07
CA MET A 1 -25.34 -12.16 3.12
C MET A 1 -23.94 -11.90 2.56
N ASN A 2 -23.80 -11.27 1.40
CA ASN A 2 -22.51 -10.97 0.78
C ASN A 2 -21.57 -10.13 1.68
N ASP A 3 -22.10 -9.15 2.42
CA ASP A 3 -21.29 -8.29 3.30
C ASP A 3 -20.67 -9.06 4.48
N ILE A 4 -21.36 -10.07 5.00
CA ILE A 4 -20.86 -10.90 6.11
C ILE A 4 -19.73 -11.81 5.62
N MET A 5 -19.91 -12.46 4.47
CA MET A 5 -18.88 -13.33 3.88
C MET A 5 -17.59 -12.55 3.57
N LEU A 6 -17.75 -11.31 3.13
CA LEU A 6 -16.65 -10.40 2.85
C LEU A 6 -15.91 -9.97 4.12
N GLY A 7 -16.64 -9.65 5.19
CA GLY A 7 -16.04 -9.36 6.49
C GLY A 7 -15.23 -10.56 7.02
N ILE A 8 -15.77 -11.77 6.88
CA ILE A 8 -15.06 -13.02 7.23
C ILE A 8 -13.80 -13.19 6.37
N ALA A 9 -13.87 -12.96 5.07
CA ALA A 9 -12.72 -13.06 4.17
C ALA A 9 -11.61 -12.09 4.55
N ILE A 10 -11.94 -10.84 4.90
CA ILE A 10 -10.97 -9.84 5.36
C ILE A 10 -10.33 -10.25 6.68
N LEU A 11 -11.12 -10.74 7.64
CA LEU A 11 -10.61 -11.23 8.92
C LEU A 11 -9.67 -12.42 8.75
N LEU A 12 -10.01 -13.38 7.88
CA LEU A 12 -9.15 -14.51 7.55
C LEU A 12 -7.85 -14.06 6.87
N ALA A 13 -7.92 -13.13 5.92
CA ALA A 13 -6.74 -12.58 5.26
C ALA A 13 -5.80 -11.87 6.27
N LEU A 14 -6.36 -11.06 7.17
CA LEU A 14 -5.61 -10.40 8.25
C LEU A 14 -5.00 -11.39 9.25
N SER A 15 -5.74 -12.44 9.60
CA SER A 15 -5.26 -13.49 10.49
C SER A 15 -4.09 -14.26 9.84
N SER A 16 -4.26 -14.73 8.60
CA SER A 16 -3.19 -15.40 7.85
C SER A 16 -1.97 -14.51 7.67
N TRP A 17 -2.16 -13.21 7.43
CA TRP A 17 -1.08 -12.23 7.37
C TRP A 17 -0.29 -12.16 8.69
N TRP A 18 -0.98 -11.98 9.81
CA TRP A 18 -0.37 -11.74 11.10
C TRP A 18 0.29 -12.99 11.69
N PHE A 19 -0.38 -14.14 11.59
CA PHE A 19 0.05 -15.38 12.25
C PHE A 19 0.90 -16.31 11.39
N VAL A 20 0.80 -16.21 10.06
CA VAL A 20 1.53 -17.13 9.16
C VAL A 20 2.57 -16.35 8.38
N TYR A 21 2.15 -15.39 7.55
CA TYR A 21 3.05 -14.78 6.59
C TYR A 21 4.14 -13.92 7.25
N LYS A 22 3.78 -13.08 8.22
CA LYS A 22 4.74 -12.20 8.89
C LYS A 22 5.85 -12.97 9.64
N PRO A 23 5.56 -14.01 10.45
CA PRO A 23 6.62 -14.86 11.02
C PRO A 23 7.48 -15.54 9.96
N SER A 24 6.89 -16.09 8.90
CA SER A 24 7.66 -16.73 7.83
C SER A 24 8.61 -15.78 7.11
N LEU A 25 8.22 -14.52 6.92
CA LEU A 25 9.12 -13.49 6.38
C LEU A 25 10.29 -13.18 7.32
N LEU A 26 10.03 -13.12 8.63
CA LEU A 26 11.07 -12.89 9.62
C LEU A 26 12.09 -14.04 9.59
N ASP A 27 11.61 -15.28 9.60
CA ASP A 27 12.47 -16.47 9.56
C ASP A 27 13.31 -16.51 8.30
N LYS A 28 12.70 -16.29 7.13
CA LYS A 28 13.43 -16.20 5.86
C LYS A 28 14.56 -15.17 5.91
N THR A 29 14.29 -13.96 6.39
CA THR A 29 15.33 -12.92 6.50
C THR A 29 16.43 -13.29 7.51
N ARG A 30 16.08 -13.98 8.60
CA ARG A 30 17.07 -14.46 9.57
C ARG A 30 17.98 -15.53 8.96
N ASP A 31 17.42 -16.46 8.19
CA ASP A 31 18.19 -17.50 7.51
C ASP A 31 19.17 -16.88 6.49
N GLU A 32 18.71 -15.93 5.67
CA GLU A 32 19.56 -15.20 4.72
C GLU A 32 20.72 -14.45 5.42
N LEU A 33 20.47 -13.86 6.60
CA LEU A 33 21.52 -13.21 7.40
C LEU A 33 22.46 -14.21 8.07
N PHE A 34 21.98 -15.39 8.48
CA PHE A 34 22.82 -16.46 9.01
C PHE A 34 23.75 -17.03 7.94
N ASP A 35 23.24 -17.24 6.73
CA ASP A 35 24.03 -17.68 5.58
C ASP A 35 25.11 -16.66 5.24
N LEU A 36 24.76 -15.37 5.19
CA LEU A 36 25.73 -14.29 4.96
C LEU A 36 26.82 -14.27 6.04
N ARG A 37 26.46 -14.50 7.31
CA ARG A 37 27.45 -14.60 8.40
C ARG A 37 28.39 -15.78 8.21
N GLN A 38 27.89 -16.91 7.76
CA GLN A 38 28.69 -18.10 7.51
C GLN A 38 29.64 -17.87 6.31
N GLU A 39 29.17 -17.21 5.26
CA GLU A 39 30.01 -16.79 4.13
C GLU A 39 31.17 -15.87 4.56
N VAL A 40 30.90 -14.91 5.45
CA VAL A 40 31.95 -14.06 6.04
C VAL A 40 32.98 -14.91 6.78
N ARG A 41 32.55 -15.86 7.61
CA ARG A 41 33.46 -16.77 8.32
C ARG A 41 34.33 -17.56 7.34
N ASP A 42 33.71 -18.12 6.30
CA ASP A 42 34.40 -18.98 5.35
C ASP A 42 35.43 -18.18 4.51
N TYR A 43 35.11 -16.95 4.11
CA TYR A 43 36.06 -16.05 3.44
C TYR A 43 37.33 -15.78 4.27
N PHE A 44 37.18 -15.51 5.57
CA PHE A 44 38.33 -15.24 6.45
C PHE A 44 39.19 -16.49 6.72
N LEU A 45 38.56 -17.67 6.79
CA LEU A 45 39.28 -18.94 6.91
C LEU A 45 40.03 -19.29 5.62
N GLN A 46 39.38 -19.17 4.46
CA GLN A 46 39.95 -19.52 3.16
C GLN A 46 41.07 -18.55 2.74
N SER A 47 40.95 -17.27 3.08
CA SER A 47 41.99 -16.27 2.78
C SER A 47 43.20 -16.33 3.73
N GLY A 48 43.20 -17.22 4.72
CA GLY A 48 44.30 -17.34 5.69
C GLY A 48 44.44 -16.17 6.67
N ARG A 49 43.51 -15.21 6.67
CA ARG A 49 43.50 -14.05 7.58
C ARG A 49 43.07 -14.43 9.00
N GLY A 50 42.35 -15.54 9.15
CA GLY A 50 41.89 -16.06 10.43
C GLY A 50 40.68 -15.31 11.00
N LEU A 51 40.09 -15.85 12.07
CA LEU A 51 38.90 -15.30 12.72
C LEU A 51 39.22 -14.21 13.76
N ASP A 52 40.49 -14.02 14.11
CA ASP A 52 40.93 -12.97 15.03
C ASP A 52 41.09 -11.61 14.34
N HIS A 53 40.87 -11.54 13.02
CA HIS A 53 41.00 -10.32 12.26
C HIS A 53 39.95 -9.28 12.69
N PRO A 54 40.32 -8.00 12.96
CA PRO A 54 39.39 -7.00 13.48
C PRO A 54 38.18 -6.75 12.58
N LEU A 55 38.38 -6.78 11.26
CA LEU A 55 37.29 -6.64 10.31
C LEU A 55 36.29 -7.80 10.33
N TYR A 56 36.74 -9.04 10.60
CA TYR A 56 35.83 -10.16 10.77
C TYR A 56 34.89 -9.93 11.96
N ALA A 57 35.46 -9.51 13.09
CA ALA A 57 34.69 -9.17 14.29
C ALA A 57 33.66 -8.05 13.99
N ALA A 58 34.10 -6.98 13.31
CA ALA A 58 33.22 -5.87 12.93
C ALA A 58 32.07 -6.29 12.00
N LEU A 59 32.33 -7.09 10.97
CA LEU A 59 31.30 -7.59 10.05
C LEU A 59 30.33 -8.55 10.76
N ARG A 60 30.84 -9.42 11.62
CA ARG A 60 30.02 -10.34 12.43
C ARG A 60 29.10 -9.56 13.36
N ASP A 61 29.62 -8.52 14.01
CA ASP A 61 28.84 -7.68 14.92
C ASP A 61 27.77 -6.86 14.17
N LEU A 62 28.08 -6.39 12.97
CA LEU A 62 27.10 -5.75 12.07
C LEU A 62 25.95 -6.71 11.72
N ILE A 63 26.26 -7.94 11.30
CA ILE A 63 25.23 -8.93 10.92
C ILE A 63 24.41 -9.35 12.15
N ASN A 64 25.06 -9.57 13.30
CA ASN A 64 24.38 -9.87 14.55
C ASN A 64 23.47 -8.71 15.00
N GLY A 65 23.90 -7.46 14.78
CA GLY A 65 23.07 -6.28 14.96
C GLY A 65 21.80 -6.36 14.11
N HIS A 66 21.94 -6.65 12.81
CA HIS A 66 20.79 -6.85 11.94
C HIS A 66 19.87 -7.96 12.45
N LEU A 67 20.38 -9.16 12.72
CA LEU A 67 19.61 -10.28 13.27
C LEU A 67 18.80 -9.90 14.52
N ARG A 68 19.37 -9.09 15.42
CA ARG A 68 18.69 -8.63 16.64
C ARG A 68 17.60 -7.60 16.35
N TYR A 69 17.80 -6.73 15.38
CA TYR A 69 16.88 -5.63 15.10
C TYR A 69 15.86 -5.92 13.99
N THR A 70 15.99 -7.01 13.22
CA THR A 70 15.09 -7.36 12.10
C THR A 70 13.62 -7.33 12.51
N GLU A 71 13.26 -7.96 13.63
CA GLU A 71 11.87 -8.01 14.10
C GLU A 71 11.31 -6.61 14.44
N SER A 72 12.18 -5.74 14.94
CA SER A 72 11.83 -4.39 15.37
C SER A 72 11.83 -3.38 14.22
N LEU A 73 12.37 -3.75 13.05
CA LEU A 73 12.57 -2.83 11.94
C LEU A 73 11.33 -2.78 11.06
N THR A 74 10.56 -1.72 11.23
CA THR A 74 9.37 -1.41 10.42
C THR A 74 9.64 -0.23 9.50
N MET A 75 8.97 -0.16 8.34
CA MET A 75 9.10 0.97 7.42
C MET A 75 8.79 2.33 8.08
N SER A 76 7.79 2.40 8.96
CA SER A 76 7.46 3.63 9.69
C SER A 76 8.60 4.11 10.58
N ARG A 77 9.23 3.21 11.34
CA ARG A 77 10.43 3.52 12.15
C ARG A 77 11.59 4.00 11.28
N PHE A 78 11.78 3.40 10.10
CA PHE A 78 12.81 3.86 9.17
C PHE A 78 12.53 5.25 8.62
N VAL A 79 11.28 5.57 8.26
CA VAL A 79 10.91 6.93 7.83
C VAL A 79 11.16 7.95 8.95
N VAL A 80 10.79 7.62 10.19
CA VAL A 80 11.07 8.48 11.35
C VAL A 80 12.57 8.65 11.56
N TRP A 81 13.35 7.57 11.45
CA TRP A 81 14.80 7.60 11.56
C TRP A 81 15.45 8.44 10.45
N ALA A 82 15.03 8.26 9.20
CA ALA A 82 15.51 9.02 8.06
C ALA A 82 15.19 10.53 8.19
N HIS A 83 13.99 10.86 8.67
CA HIS A 83 13.59 12.23 8.97
C HIS A 83 14.36 12.84 10.15
N TRP A 84 14.69 12.03 11.16
CA TRP A 84 15.54 12.48 12.26
C TRP A 84 16.96 12.79 11.76
N HIS A 85 17.51 11.92 10.90
CA HIS A 85 18.83 12.10 10.29
C HIS A 85 18.92 13.34 9.40
N SER A 86 17.87 13.69 8.65
CA SER A 86 17.88 14.91 7.83
C SER A 86 17.90 16.20 8.67
N LYS A 87 17.42 16.14 9.92
CA LYS A 87 17.43 17.26 10.86
C LYS A 87 18.69 17.36 11.72
N HIS A 88 19.45 16.29 11.86
CA HIS A 88 20.61 16.18 12.75
C HIS A 88 21.85 15.68 11.98
N PRO A 89 22.35 16.45 10.98
CA PRO A 89 23.42 15.98 10.10
C PRO A 89 24.75 15.75 10.82
N THR A 90 25.03 16.50 11.90
CA THR A 90 26.27 16.36 12.67
C THR A 90 26.28 15.06 13.47
N GLU A 91 25.19 14.74 14.14
CA GLU A 91 25.01 13.50 14.92
C GLU A 91 24.95 12.29 13.99
N ALA A 92 24.30 12.44 12.84
CA ALA A 92 24.28 11.45 11.78
C ALA A 92 25.70 11.10 11.31
N GLU A 93 26.53 12.12 11.08
CA GLU A 93 27.90 11.94 10.66
C GLU A 93 28.74 11.27 11.75
N GLN A 94 28.59 11.68 13.01
CA GLN A 94 29.28 11.02 14.12
C GLN A 94 28.91 9.54 14.26
N LEU A 95 27.62 9.21 14.09
CA LEU A 95 27.17 7.82 14.09
C LEU A 95 27.77 7.04 12.91
N ARG A 96 27.78 7.63 11.71
CA ARG A 96 28.41 7.05 10.52
C ARG A 96 29.88 6.75 10.79
N LEU A 97 30.64 7.72 11.28
CA LEU A 97 32.07 7.55 11.58
C LEU A 97 32.32 6.45 12.61
N ARG A 98 31.49 6.33 13.66
CA ARG A 98 31.59 5.25 14.66
C ARG A 98 31.32 3.86 14.08
N VAL A 99 30.35 3.75 13.18
CA VAL A 99 30.00 2.49 12.52
C VAL A 99 31.04 2.11 11.46
N GLU A 100 31.58 3.09 10.74
CA GLU A 100 32.52 2.84 9.65
C GLU A 100 33.96 2.66 10.10
N ALA A 101 34.37 3.26 11.23
CA ALA A 101 35.75 3.16 11.71
C ALA A 101 36.27 1.71 11.86
N PRO A 102 35.53 0.75 12.45
CA PRO A 102 35.97 -0.65 12.53
C PRO A 102 35.98 -1.39 11.19
N LEU A 103 35.33 -0.82 10.16
CA LEU A 103 35.18 -1.42 8.83
C LEU A 103 36.21 -0.90 7.82
N GLN A 104 37.02 0.10 8.20
CA GLN A 104 38.07 0.63 7.34
C GLN A 104 39.27 -0.32 7.28
N THR A 105 39.79 -0.53 6.07
CA THR A 105 40.99 -1.33 5.83
C THR A 105 41.76 -0.75 4.64
N ASN A 106 43.08 -0.88 4.67
CA ASN A 106 43.96 -0.46 3.56
C ASN A 106 43.97 -1.50 2.41
N ASP A 107 43.51 -2.72 2.68
CA ASP A 107 43.43 -3.78 1.68
C ASP A 107 42.19 -3.58 0.81
N ARG A 108 42.40 -3.32 -0.48
CA ARG A 108 41.34 -3.05 -1.46
C ARG A 108 40.41 -4.25 -1.66
N GLU A 109 40.93 -5.46 -1.65
CA GLU A 109 40.12 -6.68 -1.81
C GLU A 109 39.18 -6.82 -0.62
N LEU A 110 39.75 -6.66 0.58
CA LEU A 110 39.02 -6.79 1.82
C LEU A 110 37.97 -5.69 2.01
N ALA A 111 38.28 -4.46 1.57
CA ALA A 111 37.31 -3.36 1.54
C ALA A 111 36.14 -3.64 0.58
N ALA A 112 36.42 -4.21 -0.60
CA ALA A 112 35.38 -4.58 -1.56
C ALA A 112 34.48 -5.70 -1.00
N PHE A 113 35.08 -6.71 -0.36
CA PHE A 113 34.34 -7.78 0.31
C PHE A 113 33.44 -7.23 1.43
N ALA A 114 33.99 -6.40 2.32
CA ALA A 114 33.21 -5.78 3.40
C ALA A 114 32.06 -4.93 2.87
N MET A 115 32.27 -4.18 1.78
CA MET A 115 31.21 -3.42 1.13
C MET A 115 30.11 -4.33 0.56
N ASN A 116 30.47 -5.44 -0.09
CA ASN A 116 29.50 -6.41 -0.61
C ASN A 116 28.63 -6.99 0.51
N VAL A 117 29.24 -7.39 1.63
CA VAL A 117 28.55 -7.91 2.81
C VAL A 117 27.58 -6.88 3.37
N ARG A 118 28.00 -5.61 3.51
CA ARG A 118 27.14 -4.52 3.98
C ARG A 118 25.93 -4.33 3.06
N LEU A 119 26.15 -4.30 1.74
CA LEU A 119 25.07 -4.10 0.76
C LEU A 119 24.07 -5.25 0.78
N ARG A 120 24.54 -6.50 0.87
CA ARG A 120 23.66 -7.68 0.97
C ARG A 120 22.87 -7.68 2.27
N ALA A 121 23.54 -7.46 3.40
CA ALA A 121 22.87 -7.36 4.70
C ALA A 121 21.79 -6.27 4.69
N ALA A 122 22.11 -5.06 4.21
CA ALA A 122 21.14 -3.99 4.06
C ALA A 122 20.00 -4.35 3.10
N GLY A 123 20.30 -5.00 1.98
CA GLY A 123 19.31 -5.49 1.02
C GLY A 123 18.30 -6.45 1.65
N HIS A 124 18.75 -7.41 2.45
CA HIS A 124 17.87 -8.32 3.19
C HIS A 124 16.98 -7.56 4.18
N MET A 125 17.52 -6.58 4.89
CA MET A 125 16.75 -5.74 5.82
C MET A 125 15.70 -4.89 5.10
N TYR A 126 16.05 -4.24 3.98
CA TYR A 126 15.11 -3.46 3.18
C TYR A 126 14.01 -4.33 2.58
N GLY A 127 14.37 -5.50 2.07
CA GLY A 127 13.41 -6.49 1.57
C GLY A 127 12.39 -6.87 2.64
N HIS A 128 12.86 -7.18 3.85
CA HIS A 128 11.99 -7.48 4.99
C HIS A 128 11.04 -6.33 5.33
N MET A 129 11.55 -5.10 5.43
CA MET A 129 10.75 -3.94 5.79
C MET A 129 9.65 -3.63 4.77
N LEU A 130 9.97 -3.71 3.47
CA LEU A 130 9.01 -3.49 2.39
C LEU A 130 7.93 -4.59 2.39
N ALA A 131 8.37 -5.85 2.48
CA ALA A 131 7.46 -6.98 2.50
C ALA A 131 6.50 -6.93 3.70
N ASN A 132 6.96 -6.49 4.87
CA ASN A 132 6.12 -6.33 6.07
C ASN A 132 5.11 -5.16 5.97
N THR A 133 5.31 -4.20 5.06
CA THR A 133 4.49 -2.98 4.97
C THR A 133 3.42 -3.06 3.87
N VAL A 134 3.77 -3.61 2.70
CA VAL A 134 2.89 -3.60 1.51
C VAL A 134 1.52 -4.24 1.77
N PRO A 135 1.43 -5.42 2.38
CA PRO A 135 0.13 -6.09 2.50
C PRO A 135 -0.78 -5.44 3.54
N GLY A 136 -0.21 -4.81 4.58
CA GLY A 136 -0.97 -3.94 5.48
C GLY A 136 -1.63 -2.77 4.74
N LEU A 137 -0.92 -2.14 3.79
CA LEU A 137 -1.46 -1.07 2.97
C LEU A 137 -2.56 -1.56 2.01
N ILE A 138 -2.39 -2.76 1.42
CA ILE A 138 -3.41 -3.37 0.56
C ILE A 138 -4.70 -3.61 1.35
N VAL A 139 -4.61 -4.18 2.55
CA VAL A 139 -5.80 -4.41 3.38
C VAL A 139 -6.46 -3.09 3.77
N LEU A 140 -5.69 -2.08 4.18
CA LEU A 140 -6.20 -0.74 4.47
C LEU A 140 -6.93 -0.12 3.28
N ALA A 141 -6.38 -0.25 2.06
CA ALA A 141 -7.00 0.25 0.84
C ALA A 141 -8.32 -0.47 0.52
N LEU A 142 -8.35 -1.81 0.66
CA LEU A 142 -9.56 -2.60 0.47
C LEU A 142 -10.65 -2.22 1.48
N VAL A 143 -10.30 -2.07 2.75
CA VAL A 143 -11.25 -1.65 3.79
C VAL A 143 -11.74 -0.20 3.54
N GLY A 144 -10.83 0.71 3.18
CA GLY A 144 -11.18 2.11 2.89
C GLY A 144 -12.13 2.27 1.70
N THR A 145 -11.88 1.54 0.61
CA THR A 145 -12.77 1.52 -0.56
C THR A 145 -14.15 0.94 -0.23
N MET A 146 -14.23 -0.10 0.60
CA MET A 146 -15.50 -0.66 1.09
C MET A 146 -16.32 0.37 1.86
N LEU A 147 -15.69 1.05 2.83
CA LEU A 147 -16.35 2.08 3.64
C LEU A 147 -16.85 3.24 2.77
N ALA A 148 -16.10 3.64 1.74
CA ALA A 148 -16.53 4.65 0.78
C ALA A 148 -17.77 4.21 -0.02
N VAL A 149 -17.83 2.94 -0.45
CA VAL A 149 -18.99 2.39 -1.18
C VAL A 149 -20.23 2.34 -0.27
N VAL A 150 -20.10 1.89 0.98
CA VAL A 150 -21.22 1.83 1.94
C VAL A 150 -21.78 3.23 2.24
N THR A 151 -20.91 4.19 2.52
CA THR A 151 -21.32 5.57 2.83
C THR A 151 -21.93 6.30 1.63
N SER A 152 -21.48 6.00 0.40
CA SER A 152 -22.07 6.58 -0.81
C SER A 152 -23.52 6.12 -1.04
N LYS A 153 -23.84 4.85 -0.77
CA LYS A 153 -25.22 4.31 -0.87
C LYS A 153 -26.16 4.95 0.15
N GLN A 154 -25.68 5.19 1.37
CA GLN A 154 -26.47 5.80 2.43
C GLN A 154 -26.85 7.27 2.15
N SER A 155 -26.13 7.93 1.24
CA SER A 155 -26.35 9.34 0.88
C SER A 155 -27.42 9.55 -0.20
N GLN A 156 -27.83 8.50 -0.95
CA GLN A 156 -28.84 8.61 -2.01
C GLN A 156 -30.33 8.70 -1.60
N PRO A 157 -30.82 8.12 -0.48
CA PRO A 157 -32.27 7.99 -0.24
C PRO A 157 -32.99 9.32 0.01
N LYS A 158 -32.29 10.37 0.46
CA LYS A 158 -32.91 11.70 0.62
C LYS A 158 -33.14 12.43 -0.70
N ARG A 159 -32.29 12.21 -1.72
CA ARG A 159 -32.45 12.86 -3.04
C ARG A 159 -33.57 12.24 -3.87
N GLN A 160 -33.77 10.92 -3.78
CA GLN A 160 -34.88 10.28 -4.49
C GLN A 160 -36.25 10.66 -3.92
N ARG A 161 -36.39 10.78 -2.59
CA ARG A 161 -37.63 11.30 -1.98
C ARG A 161 -37.90 12.77 -2.34
N ALA A 162 -36.87 13.60 -2.40
CA ALA A 162 -37.03 14.99 -2.82
C ALA A 162 -37.46 15.11 -4.29
N ARG A 163 -36.96 14.24 -5.18
CA ARG A 163 -37.36 14.22 -6.60
C ARG A 163 -38.78 13.69 -6.81
N THR A 164 -39.17 12.59 -6.18
CA THR A 164 -40.55 12.08 -6.30
C THR A 164 -41.58 13.06 -5.71
N SER A 165 -41.21 13.82 -4.68
CA SER A 165 -42.07 14.88 -4.12
C SER A 165 -42.17 16.13 -5.01
N ALA A 166 -41.16 16.38 -5.85
CA ALA A 166 -41.14 17.51 -6.77
C ALA A 166 -41.91 17.19 -8.06
N ASP A 167 -41.73 15.98 -8.61
CA ASP A 167 -42.45 15.52 -9.80
C ASP A 167 -43.95 15.34 -9.55
N SER A 168 -44.35 14.87 -8.36
CA SER A 168 -45.78 14.77 -8.03
C SER A 168 -46.47 16.14 -7.98
N ARG A 169 -45.76 17.21 -7.61
CA ARG A 169 -46.30 18.58 -7.62
C ARG A 169 -46.36 19.21 -9.01
N LEU A 170 -45.59 18.72 -9.97
CA LEU A 170 -45.63 19.17 -11.37
C LEU A 170 -46.75 18.48 -12.16
N ASN A 171 -47.10 17.24 -11.80
CA ASN A 171 -48.21 16.51 -12.46
C ASN A 171 -49.61 17.05 -12.11
N ASP A 172 -49.75 17.83 -11.04
CA ASP A 172 -51.02 18.45 -10.62
C ASP A 172 -51.30 19.80 -11.31
N ARG A 173 -50.42 20.30 -12.20
CA ARG A 173 -50.49 21.70 -12.66
C ARG A 173 -51.08 21.98 -14.04
N ASP A 174 -51.56 21.01 -14.81
CA ASP A 174 -52.31 21.37 -16.01
C ASP A 174 -53.37 20.36 -16.47
N PRO A 175 -54.61 20.48 -15.97
CA PRO A 175 -55.72 19.64 -16.46
C PRO A 175 -56.00 19.86 -17.96
N LEU A 176 -55.61 21.00 -18.56
CA LEU A 176 -55.82 21.26 -19.98
C LEU A 176 -54.85 20.46 -20.86
N ALA A 177 -53.61 20.27 -20.42
CA ALA A 177 -52.64 19.42 -21.12
C ALA A 177 -53.10 17.95 -21.17
N GLN A 178 -53.71 17.44 -20.09
CA GLN A 178 -54.29 16.09 -20.08
C GLN A 178 -55.52 15.95 -20.99
N ILE A 179 -56.33 17.00 -21.14
CA ILE A 179 -57.45 17.01 -22.08
C ILE A 179 -56.92 16.98 -23.53
N PHE A 180 -55.89 17.77 -23.84
CA PHE A 180 -55.32 17.84 -25.19
C PHE A 180 -54.72 16.50 -25.66
N ASP A 181 -54.00 15.80 -24.77
CA ASP A 181 -53.43 14.47 -25.05
C ASP A 181 -54.48 13.34 -25.13
N ARG A 182 -55.68 13.57 -24.57
CA ARG A 182 -56.82 12.67 -24.73
C ARG A 182 -57.55 12.90 -26.05
N VAL A 183 -57.71 14.17 -26.45
CA VAL A 183 -58.34 14.53 -27.73
C VAL A 183 -57.48 14.07 -28.91
N SER A 184 -56.16 14.28 -28.87
CA SER A 184 -55.25 13.87 -29.95
C SER A 184 -55.24 12.35 -30.21
N ARG A 185 -55.38 11.53 -29.16
CA ARG A 185 -55.45 10.06 -29.30
C ARG A 185 -56.75 9.57 -29.92
N VAL A 186 -57.85 10.28 -29.71
CA VAL A 186 -59.15 9.92 -30.27
C VAL A 186 -59.27 10.36 -31.74
N THR A 187 -58.64 11.46 -32.13
CA THR A 187 -58.85 12.04 -33.46
C THR A 187 -57.89 11.55 -34.54
N HIS A 188 -56.86 10.74 -34.24
CA HIS A 188 -55.82 10.33 -35.21
C HIS A 188 -55.24 11.51 -36.02
N TRP A 189 -55.30 12.72 -35.45
CA TRP A 189 -54.90 13.93 -36.12
C TRP A 189 -53.44 14.21 -35.74
N SER A 190 -52.53 13.93 -36.67
CA SER A 190 -51.12 14.24 -36.46
C SER A 190 -50.93 15.75 -36.68
N PRO A 191 -50.13 16.45 -35.85
CA PRO A 191 -49.84 17.88 -36.08
C PRO A 191 -49.20 18.16 -37.45
N GLN A 192 -48.65 17.13 -38.10
CA GLN A 192 -48.05 17.24 -39.43
C GLN A 192 -49.09 17.47 -40.53
N THR A 193 -50.31 16.91 -40.42
CA THR A 193 -51.36 17.13 -41.44
C THR A 193 -51.95 18.54 -41.40
N ALA A 194 -51.95 19.18 -40.23
CA ALA A 194 -52.48 20.55 -40.10
C ALA A 194 -51.59 21.62 -40.76
N MET A 195 -50.28 21.37 -40.87
CA MET A 195 -49.36 22.31 -41.50
C MET A 195 -49.38 22.22 -43.03
N GLU A 196 -49.72 21.07 -43.62
CA GLU A 196 -49.82 20.92 -45.08
C GLU A 196 -51.06 21.63 -45.65
N GLU A 197 -52.19 21.66 -44.93
CA GLU A 197 -53.41 22.33 -45.44
C GLU A 197 -53.30 23.87 -45.47
N CYS A 198 -52.46 24.48 -44.62
CA CYS A 198 -52.22 25.93 -44.69
C CYS A 198 -51.29 26.34 -45.85
N ALA A 199 -50.47 25.43 -46.39
CA ALA A 199 -49.55 25.73 -47.48
C ALA A 199 -50.20 25.71 -48.87
N ILE A 200 -51.41 25.14 -49.00
CA ILE A 200 -52.14 25.04 -50.28
C ILE A 200 -53.10 26.24 -50.49
N ALA A 201 -53.30 27.08 -49.47
CA ALA A 201 -54.22 28.22 -49.49
C ALA A 201 -53.53 29.60 -49.66
N SER A 202 -52.24 29.64 -50.02
CA SER A 202 -51.46 30.86 -50.26
C SER A 202 -50.70 30.78 -51.57
#